data_AF-B7L3S7-F1
#
_entry.id   AF-B7L3S7-F1
#
_cell.length_a   1.000
_cell.length_b   1.000
_cell.length_c   1.000
_cell.angle_alpha   90.00
_cell.angle_beta   90.00
_cell.angle_gamma   90.00
#
_symmetry.space_group_name_H-M   'P 1'
#
loop_
_entity.id
_entity.type
_entity.pdbx_description
1 polymer ?
#
loop_
_entity_poly.entity_id
_entity_poly.type
_entity_poly.pdbx_seq_one_letter_code
_entity_poly.pdbx_strand_id
1 'polypeptide(L)'
;MRAGLTTELCTAAISAEWTLKGGATLWPGMPEEERRKAAEAASKARHAKGFIALWHAARDLVGNPEIEVSGHLYLEHREGDDGRVLVVKARSRREIPVGLQDVPALILDATLPAPEILKAFFPQIDTPPAIEAAMPHVRVRQIIDAPVSMNKLRPKDEACAGRNLTAVRRAIVRRFIEIGRRPMLVIAQKAVADRLRSSGLPAGVAVEWFNNVAGLDQYREVRALMVVGRTVPGPTAVEALAGALTGREANLIPKGNWYAPTVRGIRTRNGSPAGVECDAHPDPIAEACRWQVCEGELMQAIGRGRGVNRTTDTPLDIDIMCNVVLPVTVDAVEAWDQPGEEIEMQADGVVLESAADMATAWPSLWPTAGAARVWLHRHTGASRSTVTDPYIDTLIGKCNGARRFRYQRPGVGQKWRAGAYYPAVVPDIRAWLTSRLGPLASLQVEKAASRAPRQCAADYDPALVARYACAAQAEPAQGRPAPVLPEISRLDPDAPISFPPFVRAILDRRPAPPPQAARETGSGSRPRFRLVHSEHAA
;
A
#
# COMPACT_ATOMS: atom_id res chain seq x y z
N MET A 1 -7.47 -22.48 -32.39
CA MET A 1 -8.39 -23.44 -33.07
C MET A 1 -7.76 -24.27 -34.20
N ARG A 2 -6.70 -23.80 -34.89
CA ARG A 2 -6.04 -24.59 -35.97
C ARG A 2 -5.49 -25.97 -35.54
N ALA A 3 -5.27 -26.21 -34.24
CA ALA A 3 -4.77 -27.47 -33.69
C ALA A 3 -5.86 -28.49 -33.29
N GLY A 4 -7.16 -28.22 -33.56
CA GLY A 4 -8.25 -29.17 -33.28
C GLY A 4 -8.67 -29.29 -31.81
N LEU A 5 -8.22 -28.39 -30.94
CA LEU A 5 -8.65 -28.34 -29.54
C LEU A 5 -10.13 -27.89 -29.45
N THR A 6 -10.98 -28.69 -28.80
CA THR A 6 -12.41 -28.41 -28.60
C THR A 6 -12.79 -28.40 -27.12
N THR A 7 -13.96 -27.85 -26.79
CA THR A 7 -14.53 -27.85 -25.43
C THR A 7 -14.74 -29.27 -24.89
N GLU A 8 -15.13 -30.23 -25.74
CA GLU A 8 -15.33 -31.63 -25.36
C GLU A 8 -13.99 -32.31 -25.03
N LEU A 9 -12.94 -32.03 -25.82
CA LEU A 9 -11.60 -32.56 -25.56
C LEU A 9 -11.04 -32.03 -24.23
N CYS A 10 -11.19 -30.74 -23.96
CA CYS A 10 -10.77 -30.16 -22.69
C CYS A 10 -11.57 -30.75 -21.51
N THR A 11 -12.87 -30.99 -21.69
CA THR A 11 -13.71 -31.63 -20.66
C THR A 11 -13.29 -33.08 -20.40
N ALA A 12 -12.97 -33.85 -21.44
CA ALA A 12 -12.44 -35.20 -21.30
C ALA A 12 -11.09 -35.20 -20.58
N ALA A 13 -10.20 -34.23 -20.88
CA ALA A 13 -8.92 -34.08 -20.22
C ALA A 13 -9.07 -33.76 -18.72
N ILE A 14 -9.98 -32.84 -18.35
CA ILE A 14 -10.31 -32.55 -16.94
C ILE A 14 -10.71 -33.83 -16.19
N SER A 15 -11.62 -34.63 -16.76
CA SER A 15 -12.05 -35.90 -16.16
C SER A 15 -10.91 -36.90 -16.01
N ALA A 16 -10.01 -36.97 -16.99
CA ALA A 16 -8.82 -37.82 -16.94
C ALA A 16 -7.87 -37.40 -15.80
N GLU A 17 -7.61 -36.10 -15.63
CA GLU A 17 -6.77 -35.59 -14.53
C GLU A 17 -7.39 -35.87 -13.14
N TRP A 18 -8.72 -35.74 -13.02
CA TRP A 18 -9.42 -36.11 -11.78
C TRP A 18 -9.30 -37.61 -11.47
N THR A 19 -9.26 -38.46 -12.48
CA THR A 19 -9.04 -39.89 -12.32
C THR A 19 -7.63 -40.18 -11.79
N LEU A 20 -6.62 -39.43 -12.23
CA LEU A 20 -5.23 -39.54 -11.72
C LEU A 20 -5.12 -39.17 -10.23
N LYS A 21 -5.97 -38.26 -9.76
CA LYS A 21 -5.99 -37.84 -8.34
C LYS A 21 -6.42 -38.97 -7.39
N GLY A 22 -7.26 -39.89 -7.85
CA GLY A 22 -7.83 -40.95 -7.03
C GLY A 22 -8.67 -40.44 -5.84
N GLY A 23 -9.26 -41.37 -5.08
CA GLY A 23 -9.93 -41.07 -3.82
C GLY A 23 -8.92 -41.02 -2.67
N ALA A 24 -8.81 -39.89 -1.96
CA ALA A 24 -8.01 -39.83 -0.74
C ALA A 24 -8.79 -40.53 0.39
N THR A 25 -8.30 -41.68 0.86
CA THR A 25 -8.86 -42.40 2.00
C THR A 25 -8.37 -41.75 3.29
N LEU A 26 -8.90 -40.57 3.62
CA LEU A 26 -8.64 -39.88 4.88
C LEU A 26 -9.93 -39.81 5.70
N TRP A 27 -9.89 -40.21 6.97
CA TRP A 27 -11.01 -40.10 7.91
C TRP A 27 -10.58 -39.51 9.26
N PRO A 28 -11.49 -38.87 10.02
CA PRO A 28 -11.19 -38.37 11.37
C PRO A 28 -10.71 -39.49 12.29
N GLY A 29 -9.62 -39.28 13.01
CA GLY A 29 -9.03 -40.28 13.91
C GLY A 29 -8.07 -41.29 13.26
N MET A 30 -7.80 -41.16 11.96
CA MET A 30 -6.85 -42.04 11.25
C MET A 30 -5.44 -41.98 11.87
N PRO A 31 -4.77 -43.13 12.13
CA PRO A 31 -3.42 -43.19 12.68
C PRO A 31 -2.40 -42.43 11.82
N GLU A 32 -1.38 -41.84 12.46
CA GLU A 32 -0.40 -40.98 11.78
C GLU A 32 0.35 -41.68 10.65
N GLU A 33 0.73 -42.95 10.84
CA GLU A 33 1.45 -43.73 9.85
C GLU A 33 0.57 -44.03 8.61
N GLU A 34 -0.72 -44.30 8.81
CA GLU A 34 -1.67 -44.51 7.72
C GLU A 34 -1.98 -43.20 6.98
N ARG A 35 -2.08 -42.07 7.70
CA ARG A 35 -2.18 -40.74 7.07
C ARG A 35 -0.97 -40.44 6.19
N ARG A 36 0.25 -40.78 6.65
CA ARG A 36 1.47 -40.58 5.86
C ARG A 36 1.47 -41.42 4.58
N LYS A 37 1.10 -42.70 4.67
CA LYS A 37 0.97 -43.59 3.50
C LYS A 37 -0.09 -43.08 2.51
N ALA A 38 -1.23 -42.60 2.99
CA ALA A 38 -2.27 -42.01 2.13
C ALA A 38 -1.79 -40.72 1.44
N ALA A 39 -1.05 -39.85 2.15
CA ALA A 39 -0.46 -38.64 1.59
C ALA A 39 0.63 -38.95 0.55
N GLU A 40 1.49 -39.93 0.79
CA GLU A 40 2.50 -40.42 -0.16
C GLU A 40 1.86 -41.00 -1.42
N ALA A 41 0.78 -41.77 -1.29
CA ALA A 41 0.03 -42.28 -2.44
C ALA A 41 -0.57 -41.15 -3.29
N ALA A 42 -1.09 -40.10 -2.64
CA ALA A 42 -1.63 -38.91 -3.31
C ALA A 42 -0.53 -38.02 -3.96
N SER A 43 0.74 -38.17 -3.56
CA SER A 43 1.85 -37.39 -4.12
C SER A 43 2.08 -37.63 -5.62
N LYS A 44 1.67 -38.79 -6.15
CA LYS A 44 1.73 -39.11 -7.59
C LYS A 44 0.83 -38.22 -8.45
N ALA A 45 -0.19 -37.61 -7.85
CA ALA A 45 -1.10 -36.67 -8.49
C ALA A 45 -0.81 -35.20 -8.14
N ARG A 46 0.43 -34.90 -7.69
CA ARG A 46 0.84 -33.56 -7.27
C ARG A 46 0.43 -32.49 -8.29
N HIS A 47 0.67 -32.76 -9.58
CA HIS A 47 0.43 -31.84 -10.68
C HIS A 47 -0.99 -31.87 -11.25
N ALA A 48 -1.83 -32.83 -10.85
CA ALA A 48 -3.17 -32.99 -11.43
C ALA A 48 -4.03 -31.73 -11.26
N LYS A 49 -3.92 -31.05 -10.11
CA LYS A 49 -4.63 -29.78 -9.87
C LYS A 49 -4.17 -28.66 -10.83
N GLY A 50 -2.87 -28.55 -11.10
CA GLY A 50 -2.33 -27.60 -12.06
C GLY A 50 -2.84 -27.87 -13.48
N PHE A 51 -2.82 -29.13 -13.92
CA PHE A 51 -3.36 -29.52 -15.22
C PHE A 51 -4.87 -29.34 -15.33
N ILE A 52 -5.64 -29.65 -14.28
CA ILE A 52 -7.08 -29.36 -14.22
C ILE A 52 -7.32 -27.86 -14.46
N ALA A 53 -6.57 -26.98 -13.80
CA ALA A 53 -6.69 -25.54 -13.98
C ALA A 53 -6.34 -25.11 -15.42
N LEU A 54 -5.30 -25.68 -16.01
CA LEU A 54 -4.92 -25.46 -17.42
C LEU A 54 -6.05 -25.87 -18.38
N TRP A 55 -6.63 -27.06 -18.18
CA TRP A 55 -7.70 -27.55 -19.05
C TRP A 55 -9.00 -26.77 -18.87
N HIS A 56 -9.33 -26.30 -17.67
CA HIS A 56 -10.44 -25.36 -17.47
C HIS A 56 -10.20 -24.06 -18.24
N ALA A 57 -9.04 -23.42 -18.07
CA ALA A 57 -8.70 -22.20 -18.79
C ALA A 57 -8.75 -22.37 -20.32
N ALA A 58 -8.23 -23.50 -20.82
CA ALA A 58 -8.28 -23.83 -22.25
C ALA A 58 -9.71 -24.08 -22.74
N ARG A 59 -10.53 -24.79 -21.96
CA ARG A 59 -11.94 -25.04 -22.27
C ARG A 59 -12.71 -23.73 -22.36
N ASP A 60 -12.50 -22.83 -21.40
CA ASP A 60 -13.24 -21.57 -21.32
C ASP A 60 -12.84 -20.64 -22.48
N LEU A 61 -11.56 -20.62 -22.86
CA LEU A 61 -11.08 -19.90 -24.06
C LEU A 61 -11.71 -20.46 -25.34
N VAL A 62 -11.69 -21.78 -25.54
CA VAL A 62 -12.23 -22.40 -26.77
C VAL A 62 -13.76 -22.28 -26.84
N GLY A 63 -14.43 -22.34 -25.69
CA GLY A 63 -15.88 -22.27 -25.59
C GLY A 63 -16.45 -20.85 -25.68
N ASN A 64 -15.62 -19.82 -25.56
CA ASN A 64 -16.06 -18.43 -25.62
C ASN A 64 -15.48 -17.71 -26.84
N PRO A 65 -16.27 -17.54 -27.93
CA PRO A 65 -15.80 -16.91 -29.16
C PRO A 65 -15.50 -15.41 -29.01
N GLU A 66 -15.97 -14.76 -27.94
CA GLU A 66 -15.71 -13.34 -27.67
C GLU A 66 -14.31 -13.10 -27.10
N ILE A 67 -13.63 -14.15 -26.64
CA ILE A 67 -12.28 -14.07 -26.08
C ILE A 67 -11.26 -14.43 -27.16
N GLU A 68 -10.63 -13.41 -27.74
CA GLU A 68 -9.55 -13.61 -28.71
C GLU A 68 -8.24 -14.04 -28.02
N VAL A 69 -7.92 -13.41 -26.89
CA VAL A 69 -6.71 -13.68 -26.11
C VAL A 69 -7.09 -13.96 -24.65
N SER A 70 -6.57 -15.06 -24.10
CA SER A 70 -6.92 -15.52 -22.75
C SER A 70 -6.26 -14.69 -21.66
N GLY A 71 -7.07 -14.31 -20.66
CA GLY A 71 -6.62 -13.79 -19.37
C GLY A 71 -6.31 -14.90 -18.35
N HIS A 72 -6.64 -16.16 -18.66
CA HIS A 72 -6.43 -17.31 -17.79
C HIS A 72 -5.27 -18.19 -18.21
N LEU A 73 -4.87 -18.17 -19.49
CA LEU A 73 -3.82 -19.03 -20.04
C LEU A 73 -2.71 -18.19 -20.71
N TYR A 74 -1.46 -18.39 -20.31
CA TYR A 74 -0.31 -17.70 -20.93
C TYR A 74 0.89 -18.61 -21.12
N LEU A 75 1.69 -18.24 -22.11
CA LEU A 75 2.99 -18.83 -22.39
C LEU A 75 4.09 -17.91 -21.85
N GLU A 76 5.07 -18.50 -21.18
CA GLU A 76 6.24 -17.78 -20.69
C GLU A 76 7.49 -18.62 -20.95
N HIS A 77 8.62 -17.96 -21.23
CA HIS A 77 9.90 -18.66 -21.26
C HIS A 77 10.53 -18.57 -19.88
N ARG A 78 10.96 -19.71 -19.35
CA ARG A 78 11.68 -19.77 -18.08
C ARG A 78 13.07 -20.34 -18.31
N GLU A 79 14.07 -19.68 -17.76
CA GLU A 79 15.42 -20.25 -17.68
C GLU A 79 15.48 -21.22 -16.50
N GLY A 80 16.03 -22.40 -16.75
CA GLY A 80 16.33 -23.40 -15.72
C GLY A 80 17.60 -24.15 -16.08
N ASP A 81 17.92 -25.18 -15.29
CA ASP A 81 19.13 -25.99 -15.47
C ASP A 81 19.21 -26.65 -16.86
N ASP A 82 18.05 -26.89 -17.49
CA ASP A 82 17.90 -27.47 -18.83
C ASP A 82 17.84 -26.41 -19.95
N GLY A 83 18.19 -25.15 -19.66
CA GLY A 83 18.12 -24.03 -20.60
C GLY A 83 16.77 -23.31 -20.61
N ARG A 84 16.47 -22.64 -21.72
CA ARG A 84 15.25 -21.81 -21.88
C ARG A 84 14.07 -22.68 -22.30
N VAL A 85 13.14 -22.93 -21.38
CA VAL A 85 11.96 -23.79 -21.59
C VAL A 85 10.69 -22.95 -21.73
N LEU A 86 9.82 -23.31 -22.67
CA LEU A 86 8.48 -22.75 -22.76
C LEU A 86 7.57 -23.40 -21.70
N VAL A 87 6.93 -22.57 -20.89
CA VAL A 87 6.00 -23.02 -19.85
C VAL A 87 4.61 -22.45 -20.10
N VAL A 88 3.60 -23.26 -19.83
CA VAL A 88 2.19 -22.81 -19.81
C VAL A 88 1.80 -22.52 -18.38
N LYS A 89 1.18 -21.37 -18.15
CA LYS A 89 0.66 -20.98 -16.84
C LYS A 89 -0.84 -20.76 -16.95
N ALA A 90 -1.57 -21.28 -15.97
CA ALA A 90 -2.97 -20.96 -15.74
C ALA A 90 -3.11 -20.02 -14.54
N ARG A 91 -4.00 -19.03 -14.63
CA ARG A 91 -4.61 -18.40 -13.46
C ARG A 91 -6.10 -18.70 -13.47
N SER A 92 -6.64 -18.80 -12.28
CA SER A 92 -8.07 -18.93 -12.06
C SER A 92 -8.47 -18.04 -10.90
N ARG A 93 -9.76 -17.74 -10.83
CA ARG A 93 -10.41 -17.20 -9.65
C ARG A 93 -11.08 -18.35 -8.90
N ARG A 94 -11.12 -18.26 -7.58
CA ARG A 94 -11.93 -19.20 -6.80
C ARG A 94 -13.39 -18.81 -6.92
N GLU A 95 -14.21 -19.72 -7.41
CA GLU A 95 -15.65 -19.50 -7.50
C GLU A 95 -16.31 -19.54 -6.13
N ILE A 96 -17.41 -18.81 -6.02
CA ILE A 96 -18.31 -18.93 -4.87
C ILE A 96 -19.06 -20.25 -5.01
N PRO A 97 -19.12 -21.09 -3.97
CA PRO A 97 -19.88 -22.33 -4.00
C PRO A 97 -21.31 -22.08 -4.49
N VAL A 98 -21.82 -22.93 -5.40
CA VAL A 98 -23.14 -22.74 -6.04
C VAL A 98 -24.25 -22.49 -5.02
N GLY A 99 -24.26 -23.23 -3.91
CA GLY A 99 -25.27 -23.06 -2.85
C GLY A 99 -25.21 -21.73 -2.08
N LEU A 100 -24.17 -20.91 -2.26
CA LEU A 100 -24.07 -19.56 -1.69
C LEU A 100 -24.38 -18.47 -2.73
N GLN A 101 -24.40 -18.79 -4.02
CA GLN A 101 -24.68 -17.80 -5.07
C GLN A 101 -26.16 -17.39 -5.06
N ASP A 102 -27.08 -18.31 -4.74
CA ASP A 102 -28.52 -18.06 -4.75
C ASP A 102 -29.07 -17.53 -3.42
N VAL A 103 -28.22 -17.37 -2.40
CA VAL A 103 -28.63 -16.87 -1.08
C VAL A 103 -28.72 -15.34 -1.13
N PRO A 104 -29.83 -14.72 -0.71
CA PRO A 104 -29.91 -13.28 -0.53
C PRO A 104 -28.80 -12.79 0.41
N ALA A 105 -27.85 -12.03 -0.13
CA ALA A 105 -26.66 -11.59 0.58
C ALA A 105 -26.54 -10.07 0.56
N LEU A 106 -26.20 -9.49 1.72
CA LEU A 106 -25.80 -8.09 1.86
C LEU A 106 -24.29 -8.05 2.06
N ILE A 107 -23.56 -7.43 1.13
CA ILE A 107 -22.11 -7.27 1.19
C ILE A 107 -21.80 -5.87 1.71
N LEU A 108 -21.17 -5.79 2.88
CA LEU A 108 -20.76 -4.53 3.50
C LEU A 108 -19.25 -4.45 3.56
N ASP A 109 -18.68 -3.47 2.87
CA ASP A 109 -17.26 -3.15 2.93
C ASP A 109 -17.10 -1.63 2.89
N ALA A 110 -16.14 -1.09 3.65
CA ALA A 110 -15.91 0.36 3.68
C ALA A 110 -15.34 0.90 2.36
N THR A 111 -14.78 0.02 1.53
CA THR A 111 -14.15 0.30 0.24
C THR A 111 -14.62 -0.69 -0.80
N LEU A 112 -15.94 -0.94 -0.83
CA LEU A 112 -16.59 -1.92 -1.68
C LEU A 112 -16.00 -1.90 -3.12
N PRO A 113 -15.54 -3.06 -3.65
CA PRO A 113 -15.03 -3.15 -5.02
C PRO A 113 -15.99 -2.60 -6.06
N ALA A 114 -15.43 -2.08 -7.15
CA ALA A 114 -16.23 -1.59 -8.25
C ALA A 114 -17.14 -2.72 -8.79
N PRO A 115 -18.35 -2.41 -9.29
CA PRO A 115 -19.31 -3.41 -9.75
C PRO A 115 -18.72 -4.40 -10.76
N GLU A 116 -17.77 -3.97 -11.57
CA GLU A 116 -17.10 -4.79 -12.57
C GLU A 116 -16.26 -5.92 -11.95
N ILE A 117 -15.69 -5.71 -10.76
CA ILE A 117 -15.01 -6.76 -9.99
C ILE A 117 -16.05 -7.66 -9.33
N LEU A 118 -17.08 -7.07 -8.70
CA LEU A 118 -18.07 -7.82 -7.93
C LEU A 118 -18.91 -8.74 -8.81
N LYS A 119 -19.28 -8.30 -10.01
CA LYS A 119 -20.06 -9.09 -10.98
C LYS A 119 -19.34 -10.34 -11.46
N ALA A 120 -18.01 -10.40 -11.34
CA ALA A 120 -17.29 -11.64 -11.58
C ALA A 120 -17.71 -12.73 -10.57
N PHE A 121 -18.00 -12.36 -9.32
CA PHE A 121 -18.37 -13.29 -8.25
C PHE A 121 -19.88 -13.40 -8.04
N PHE A 122 -20.60 -12.29 -8.17
CA PHE A 122 -22.04 -12.15 -7.95
C PHE A 122 -22.65 -11.43 -9.16
N PRO A 123 -22.93 -12.13 -10.27
CA PRO A 123 -23.45 -11.52 -11.50
C PRO A 123 -24.72 -10.69 -11.29
N GLN A 124 -25.52 -11.06 -10.28
CA GLN A 124 -26.78 -10.42 -9.88
C GLN A 124 -26.61 -9.23 -8.92
N ILE A 125 -25.38 -8.84 -8.57
CA ILE A 125 -25.17 -7.81 -7.57
C ILE A 125 -25.73 -6.47 -8.04
N ASP A 126 -26.52 -5.85 -7.16
CA ASP A 126 -26.92 -4.46 -7.26
C ASP A 126 -26.12 -3.64 -6.25
N THR A 127 -25.61 -2.50 -6.69
CA THR A 127 -24.78 -1.61 -5.88
C THR A 127 -25.52 -0.31 -5.66
N PRO A 128 -26.23 -0.14 -4.53
CA PRO A 128 -26.91 1.11 -4.24
C PRO A 128 -25.90 2.26 -4.12
N PRO A 129 -26.35 3.51 -4.24
CA PRO A 129 -25.48 4.67 -4.08
C PRO A 129 -24.72 4.63 -2.75
N ALA A 130 -23.45 5.03 -2.79
CA ALA A 130 -22.62 5.10 -1.60
C ALA A 130 -23.22 6.09 -0.59
N ILE A 131 -23.34 5.66 0.66
CA ILE A 131 -23.75 6.53 1.77
C ILE A 131 -22.50 7.18 2.35
N GLU A 132 -22.33 8.47 2.11
CA GLU A 132 -21.26 9.25 2.74
C GLU A 132 -21.68 9.67 4.16
N ALA A 133 -21.02 9.12 5.17
CA ALA A 133 -21.21 9.55 6.56
C ALA A 133 -20.48 10.87 6.82
N ALA A 134 -21.17 11.82 7.46
CA ALA A 134 -20.55 13.07 7.87
C ALA A 134 -19.47 12.83 8.94
N MET A 135 -18.36 13.56 8.83
CA MET A 135 -17.28 13.56 9.80
C MET A 135 -17.01 14.99 10.31
N PRO A 136 -17.98 15.62 11.00
CA PRO A 136 -17.94 17.07 11.30
C PRO A 136 -16.79 17.48 12.22
N HIS A 137 -16.24 16.53 12.99
CA HIS A 137 -15.13 16.75 13.92
C HIS A 137 -13.79 16.23 13.39
N VAL A 138 -13.72 15.96 12.09
CA VAL A 138 -12.50 15.53 11.40
C VAL A 138 -11.98 16.65 10.52
N ARG A 139 -10.67 16.90 10.57
CA ARG A 139 -9.97 17.78 9.63
C ARG A 139 -9.03 16.96 8.78
N VAL A 140 -9.15 17.04 7.47
CA VAL A 140 -8.32 16.30 6.52
C VAL A 140 -7.39 17.27 5.80
N ARG A 141 -6.10 17.04 5.90
CA ARG A 141 -5.07 17.76 5.13
C ARG A 141 -4.37 16.78 4.20
N GLN A 142 -4.14 17.20 2.97
CA GLN A 142 -3.34 16.44 2.02
C GLN A 142 -2.03 17.15 1.72
N ILE A 143 -0.92 16.42 1.82
CA ILE A 143 0.44 16.91 1.54
C ILE A 143 0.90 16.28 0.22
N ILE A 144 1.00 17.11 -0.82
CA ILE A 144 1.39 16.70 -2.18
C ILE A 144 2.89 16.90 -2.41
N ASP A 145 3.42 16.20 -3.41
CA ASP A 145 4.82 16.24 -3.87
C ASP A 145 5.87 15.82 -2.83
N ALA A 146 5.42 15.15 -1.77
CA ALA A 146 6.30 14.57 -0.77
C ALA A 146 7.15 13.43 -1.38
N PRO A 147 8.43 13.26 -0.96
CA PRO A 147 9.33 12.25 -1.51
C PRO A 147 9.06 10.85 -0.91
N VAL A 148 7.81 10.40 -0.93
CA VAL A 148 7.30 9.23 -0.21
C VAL A 148 7.13 7.97 -1.09
N SER A 149 7.61 7.99 -2.33
CA SER A 149 7.64 6.77 -3.14
C SER A 149 8.68 5.80 -2.58
N MET A 150 8.44 4.49 -2.69
CA MET A 150 9.33 3.47 -2.14
C MET A 150 10.78 3.65 -2.64
N ASN A 151 10.96 3.96 -3.92
CA ASN A 151 12.28 4.21 -4.51
C ASN A 151 12.97 5.46 -3.93
N LYS A 152 12.20 6.50 -3.57
CA LYS A 152 12.72 7.73 -2.95
C LYS A 152 13.03 7.54 -1.46
N LEU A 153 12.35 6.62 -0.77
CA LEU A 153 12.52 6.35 0.66
C LEU A 153 13.55 5.24 0.95
N ARG A 154 13.90 4.42 -0.04
CA ARG A 154 14.96 3.42 0.08
C ARG A 154 16.30 4.14 0.32
N PRO A 155 17.06 3.79 1.37
CA PRO A 155 18.38 4.36 1.55
C PRO A 155 19.33 3.79 0.48
N LYS A 156 20.43 4.50 0.24
CA LYS A 156 21.52 3.97 -0.59
C LYS A 156 22.44 3.03 0.19
N ASP A 157 22.41 3.11 1.51
CA ASP A 157 23.24 2.35 2.45
C ASP A 157 22.34 1.86 3.59
N GLU A 158 22.45 0.59 3.98
CA GLU A 158 21.65 0.02 5.07
C GLU A 158 21.99 0.63 6.43
N ALA A 159 23.21 1.16 6.62
CA ALA A 159 23.67 1.75 7.87
C ALA A 159 23.11 3.15 8.14
N CYS A 160 22.54 3.84 7.15
CA CYS A 160 22.08 5.22 7.28
C CYS A 160 20.63 5.40 6.80
N ALA A 161 19.83 6.12 7.59
CA ALA A 161 18.53 6.58 7.10
C ALA A 161 18.75 7.52 5.90
N GLY A 162 18.15 7.19 4.76
CA GLY A 162 18.23 8.04 3.57
C GLY A 162 17.67 9.44 3.86
N ARG A 163 18.22 10.48 3.22
CA ARG A 163 17.85 11.89 3.44
C ARG A 163 16.33 12.13 3.46
N ASN A 164 15.60 11.51 2.53
CA ASN A 164 14.14 11.65 2.44
C ASN A 164 13.41 11.03 3.63
N LEU A 165 13.87 9.86 4.11
CA LEU A 165 13.28 9.21 5.28
C LEU A 165 13.49 10.05 6.55
N THR A 166 14.67 10.65 6.71
CA THR A 166 14.94 11.58 7.82
C THR A 166 14.01 12.80 7.74
N ALA A 167 13.79 13.35 6.55
CA ALA A 167 12.85 14.46 6.36
C ALA A 167 11.39 14.07 6.67
N VAL A 168 10.96 12.87 6.26
CA VAL A 168 9.64 12.31 6.61
C VAL A 168 9.50 12.10 8.11
N ARG A 169 10.51 11.55 8.79
CA ARG A 169 10.54 11.44 10.25
C ARG A 169 10.36 12.81 10.90
N ARG A 170 11.10 13.82 10.46
CA ARG A 170 10.95 15.19 10.96
C ARG A 170 9.55 15.75 10.68
N ALA A 171 8.91 15.41 9.55
CA ALA A 171 7.55 15.86 9.26
C ALA A 171 6.53 15.25 10.23
N ILE A 172 6.69 13.97 10.56
CA ILE A 172 5.91 13.26 11.58
C ILE A 172 6.10 13.94 12.94
N VAL A 173 7.34 14.18 13.36
CA VAL A 173 7.64 14.80 14.66
C VAL A 173 7.14 16.24 14.73
N ARG A 174 7.31 17.03 13.66
CA ARG A 174 6.73 18.38 13.52
C ARG A 174 5.23 18.33 13.74
N ARG A 175 4.54 17.39 13.08
CA ARG A 175 3.10 17.23 13.21
C ARG A 175 2.68 16.84 14.62
N PHE A 176 3.40 15.89 15.23
CA PHE A 176 3.19 15.49 16.62
C PHE A 176 3.30 16.69 17.57
N ILE A 177 4.29 17.56 17.37
CA ILE A 177 4.44 18.79 18.17
C ILE A 177 3.26 19.75 17.94
N GLU A 178 2.86 19.98 16.69
CA GLU A 178 1.76 20.89 16.31
C GLU A 178 0.41 20.50 16.91
N ILE A 179 0.14 19.20 17.08
CA ILE A 179 -1.09 18.72 17.73
C ILE A 179 -0.99 18.73 19.26
N GLY A 180 0.02 19.39 19.83
CA GLY A 180 0.25 19.47 21.27
C GLY A 180 0.87 18.21 21.86
N ARG A 181 1.68 17.49 21.07
CA ARG A 181 2.32 16.21 21.43
C ARG A 181 1.31 15.13 21.81
N ARG A 182 0.06 15.18 21.33
CA ARG A 182 -0.99 14.20 21.64
C ARG A 182 -0.83 12.90 20.84
N PRO A 183 -1.43 11.77 21.28
CA PRO A 183 -1.30 10.50 20.59
C PRO A 183 -1.59 10.57 19.09
N MET A 184 -0.69 10.03 18.28
CA MET A 184 -0.73 10.07 16.83
C MET A 184 -0.46 8.68 16.27
N LEU A 185 -1.19 8.30 15.22
CA LEU A 185 -0.90 7.10 14.42
C LEU A 185 -0.23 7.49 13.11
N VAL A 186 0.83 6.80 12.73
CA VAL A 186 1.45 6.86 11.41
C VAL A 186 1.27 5.51 10.72
N ILE A 187 0.76 5.49 9.49
CA ILE A 187 0.64 4.27 8.68
C ILE A 187 1.48 4.45 7.42
N ALA A 188 2.41 3.53 7.17
CA ALA A 188 3.32 3.59 6.01
C ALA A 188 3.48 2.22 5.33
N GLN A 189 4.29 2.11 4.27
CA GLN A 189 4.68 0.79 3.78
C GLN A 189 5.57 0.07 4.81
N LYS A 190 5.50 -1.27 4.88
CA LYS A 190 6.18 -2.08 5.91
C LYS A 190 7.64 -1.69 6.14
N ALA A 191 8.46 -1.65 5.09
CA ALA A 191 9.87 -1.29 5.20
C ALA A 191 10.10 0.14 5.74
N VAL A 192 9.20 1.07 5.45
CA VAL A 192 9.25 2.45 5.96
C VAL A 192 8.81 2.48 7.42
N ALA A 193 7.73 1.79 7.76
CA ALA A 193 7.24 1.66 9.13
C ALA A 193 8.29 1.06 10.07
N ASP A 194 8.96 -0.02 9.66
CA ASP A 194 10.01 -0.68 10.45
C ASP A 194 11.18 0.27 10.76
N ARG A 195 11.58 1.07 9.76
CA ARG A 195 12.63 2.08 9.93
C ARG A 195 12.19 3.26 10.78
N LEU A 196 10.93 3.69 10.67
CA LEU A 196 10.38 4.74 11.50
C LEU A 196 10.35 4.31 12.97
N ARG A 197 9.98 3.05 13.26
CA ARG A 197 10.02 2.48 14.61
C ARG A 197 11.44 2.46 15.18
N SER A 198 12.45 2.09 14.38
CA SER A 198 13.85 2.10 14.84
C SER A 198 14.48 3.50 14.88
N SER A 199 13.81 4.53 14.39
CA SER A 199 14.35 5.90 14.31
C SER A 199 14.22 6.73 15.60
N GLY A 200 13.72 6.15 16.70
CA GLY A 200 13.50 6.86 17.95
C GLY A 200 12.42 7.94 17.83
N LEU A 201 11.25 7.59 17.27
CA LEU A 201 10.09 8.46 17.32
C LEU A 201 9.62 8.67 18.77
N PRO A 202 9.00 9.82 19.11
CA PRO A 202 8.47 10.06 20.45
C PRO A 202 7.43 8.99 20.86
N ALA A 203 7.37 8.65 22.15
CA ALA A 203 6.50 7.59 22.69
C ALA A 203 4.98 7.77 22.41
N GLY A 204 4.54 8.98 22.07
CA GLY A 204 3.15 9.27 21.68
C GLY A 204 2.85 9.04 20.19
N VAL A 205 3.82 8.58 19.40
CA VAL A 205 3.66 8.30 17.96
C VAL A 205 3.69 6.79 17.74
N ALA A 206 2.52 6.21 17.52
CA ALA A 206 2.42 4.83 17.07
C ALA A 206 2.69 4.74 15.57
N VAL A 207 3.28 3.64 15.12
CA VAL A 207 3.57 3.37 13.71
C VAL A 207 3.00 2.02 13.34
N GLU A 208 2.26 1.94 12.25
CA GLU A 208 1.74 0.73 11.62
C GLU A 208 2.06 0.68 10.12
N TRP A 209 1.74 -0.45 9.48
CA TRP A 209 1.91 -0.60 8.05
C TRP A 209 0.67 -1.06 7.30
N PHE A 210 0.56 -0.63 6.04
CA PHE A 210 -0.53 -1.03 5.13
C PHE A 210 -0.66 -2.55 5.04
N ASN A 211 -1.88 -3.05 4.87
CA ASN A 211 -2.29 -4.46 4.89
C ASN A 211 -2.19 -5.16 6.25
N ASN A 212 -1.78 -4.46 7.33
CA ASN A 212 -1.77 -4.99 8.70
C ASN A 212 -2.60 -4.16 9.68
N VAL A 213 -3.41 -3.24 9.17
CA VAL A 213 -4.26 -2.36 10.00
C VAL A 213 -5.70 -2.86 10.12
N ALA A 214 -6.12 -3.80 9.27
CA ALA A 214 -7.46 -4.36 9.31
C ALA A 214 -7.72 -5.06 10.66
N GLY A 215 -8.87 -4.77 11.28
CA GLY A 215 -9.25 -5.33 12.59
C GLY A 215 -8.66 -4.62 13.81
N LEU A 216 -7.74 -3.67 13.66
CA LEU A 216 -7.20 -2.90 14.78
C LEU A 216 -8.18 -1.78 15.20
N ASP A 217 -8.69 -1.84 16.42
CA ASP A 217 -9.58 -0.82 17.01
C ASP A 217 -8.87 0.10 18.01
N GLN A 218 -7.63 -0.20 18.38
CA GLN A 218 -6.92 0.50 19.44
C GLN A 218 -6.71 2.00 19.15
N TYR A 219 -6.63 2.41 17.88
CA TYR A 219 -6.34 3.79 17.49
C TYR A 219 -7.56 4.73 17.47
N ARG A 220 -8.71 4.30 18.01
CA ARG A 220 -9.96 5.08 17.99
C ARG A 220 -9.90 6.41 18.75
N GLU A 221 -8.92 6.62 19.62
CA GLU A 221 -8.79 7.84 20.44
C GLU A 221 -7.58 8.71 20.06
N VAL A 222 -6.82 8.36 19.01
CA VAL A 222 -5.68 9.19 18.58
C VAL A 222 -6.15 10.58 18.19
N ARG A 223 -5.36 11.62 18.49
CA ARG A 223 -5.67 13.00 18.08
C ARG A 223 -5.41 13.20 16.59
N ALA A 224 -4.41 12.51 16.03
CA ALA A 224 -4.08 12.59 14.61
C ALA A 224 -3.72 11.23 14.01
N LEU A 225 -3.93 11.11 12.71
CA LEU A 225 -3.53 9.97 11.89
C LEU A 225 -2.83 10.50 10.64
N MET A 226 -1.65 9.97 10.32
CA MET A 226 -0.91 10.31 9.10
C MET A 226 -0.65 9.07 8.27
N VAL A 227 -1.08 9.08 7.01
CA VAL A 227 -0.67 8.07 6.03
C VAL A 227 0.52 8.58 5.23
N VAL A 228 1.56 7.75 5.11
CA VAL A 228 2.82 8.09 4.45
C VAL A 228 3.00 7.19 3.24
N GLY A 229 2.92 7.79 2.05
CA GLY A 229 3.00 7.05 0.80
C GLY A 229 1.73 6.24 0.53
N ARG A 230 1.88 5.19 -0.28
CA ARG A 230 0.80 4.30 -0.76
C ARG A 230 1.35 2.98 -1.28
N THR A 231 0.51 1.95 -1.37
CA THR A 231 0.83 0.63 -1.95
C THR A 231 0.36 0.54 -3.40
N VAL A 232 1.11 1.11 -4.34
CA VAL A 232 0.76 1.01 -5.78
C VAL A 232 1.29 -0.33 -6.32
N PRO A 233 0.43 -1.22 -6.83
CA PRO A 233 0.87 -2.42 -7.54
C PRO A 233 1.46 -2.06 -8.90
N GLY A 234 2.35 -2.88 -9.47
CA GLY A 234 2.85 -2.67 -10.83
C GLY A 234 1.84 -3.08 -11.91
N PRO A 235 1.94 -2.55 -13.16
CA PRO A 235 1.02 -2.84 -14.25
C PRO A 235 0.75 -4.33 -14.47
N THR A 236 1.81 -5.13 -14.59
CA THR A 236 1.69 -6.59 -14.80
C THR A 236 0.92 -7.30 -13.70
N ALA A 237 0.97 -6.80 -12.46
CA ALA A 237 0.23 -7.41 -11.35
C ALA A 237 -1.27 -7.12 -11.45
N VAL A 238 -1.67 -5.90 -11.84
CA VAL A 238 -3.09 -5.53 -11.99
C VAL A 238 -3.71 -6.09 -13.27
N GLU A 239 -2.94 -6.15 -14.36
CA GLU A 239 -3.32 -6.85 -15.60
C GLU A 239 -3.56 -8.33 -15.34
N ALA A 240 -2.73 -8.97 -14.51
CA ALA A 240 -2.91 -10.35 -14.09
C ALA A 240 -4.19 -10.57 -13.28
N LEU A 241 -4.54 -9.63 -12.39
CA LEU A 241 -5.79 -9.67 -11.63
C LEU A 241 -7.00 -9.48 -12.56
N ALA A 242 -6.95 -8.51 -13.46
CA ALA A 242 -8.01 -8.26 -14.44
C ALA A 242 -8.24 -9.47 -15.35
N GLY A 243 -7.15 -10.09 -15.85
CA GLY A 243 -7.23 -11.31 -16.63
C GLY A 243 -7.81 -12.49 -15.86
N ALA A 244 -7.44 -12.64 -14.57
CA ALA A 244 -8.01 -13.67 -13.70
C ALA A 244 -9.52 -13.46 -13.45
N LEU A 245 -9.97 -12.21 -13.32
CA LEU A 245 -11.39 -11.89 -13.11
C LEU A 245 -12.24 -12.09 -14.36
N THR A 246 -11.72 -11.71 -15.53
CA THR A 246 -12.52 -11.60 -16.75
C THR A 246 -12.31 -12.74 -17.74
N GLY A 247 -11.22 -13.51 -17.62
CA GLY A 247 -10.87 -14.55 -18.59
C GLY A 247 -10.31 -14.05 -19.91
N ARG A 248 -10.26 -12.73 -20.11
CA ARG A 248 -9.69 -12.04 -21.29
C ARG A 248 -8.42 -11.28 -20.94
N GLU A 249 -7.56 -11.08 -21.93
CA GLU A 249 -6.42 -10.19 -21.79
C GLU A 249 -6.88 -8.75 -21.49
N ALA A 250 -6.21 -8.08 -20.55
CA ALA A 250 -6.43 -6.67 -20.27
C ALA A 250 -5.71 -5.79 -21.30
N ASN A 251 -6.04 -4.50 -21.40
CA ASN A 251 -5.26 -3.57 -22.22
C ASN A 251 -3.84 -3.40 -21.64
N LEU A 252 -2.88 -4.17 -22.15
CA LEU A 252 -1.54 -4.27 -21.58
C LEU A 252 -0.77 -2.95 -21.72
N ILE A 253 -0.09 -2.56 -20.65
CA ILE A 253 0.99 -1.59 -20.70
C ILE A 253 2.25 -2.30 -21.20
N PRO A 254 3.01 -1.73 -22.16
CA PRO A 254 4.22 -2.37 -22.67
C PRO A 254 5.19 -2.75 -21.55
N LYS A 255 5.77 -3.95 -21.64
CA LYS A 255 6.66 -4.49 -20.61
C LYS A 255 7.80 -3.52 -20.30
N GLY A 256 7.96 -3.19 -19.01
CA GLY A 256 8.98 -2.25 -18.52
C GLY A 256 8.48 -0.81 -18.39
N ASN A 257 7.33 -0.47 -18.96
CA ASN A 257 6.71 0.84 -18.77
C ASN A 257 5.91 0.90 -17.45
N TRP A 258 5.69 2.12 -16.97
CA TRP A 258 4.86 2.43 -15.82
C TRP A 258 3.52 3.03 -16.25
N TYR A 259 2.60 3.26 -15.31
CA TYR A 259 1.35 3.96 -15.57
C TYR A 259 1.61 5.35 -16.17
N ALA A 260 0.75 5.76 -17.11
CA ALA A 260 0.78 7.12 -17.61
C ALA A 260 0.27 8.08 -16.52
N PRO A 261 0.96 9.21 -16.26
CA PRO A 261 0.50 10.19 -15.29
C PRO A 261 -0.81 10.83 -15.78
N THR A 262 -1.81 10.86 -14.92
CA THR A 262 -3.10 11.51 -15.17
C THR A 262 -3.37 12.52 -14.07
N VAL A 263 -3.66 13.77 -14.44
CA VAL A 263 -4.04 14.79 -13.45
C VAL A 263 -5.46 14.53 -12.98
N ARG A 264 -5.65 14.40 -11.67
CA ARG A 264 -6.96 14.26 -11.04
C ARG A 264 -7.19 15.39 -10.04
N GLY A 265 -8.44 15.82 -9.89
CA GLY A 265 -8.83 16.88 -8.96
C GLY A 265 -9.05 16.38 -7.54
N ILE A 266 -8.50 17.06 -6.56
CA ILE A 266 -8.77 16.86 -5.13
C ILE A 266 -9.99 17.70 -4.75
N ARG A 267 -10.98 17.08 -4.11
CA ARG A 267 -12.18 17.75 -3.61
C ARG A 267 -11.85 18.55 -2.36
N THR A 268 -11.78 19.88 -2.45
CA THR A 268 -11.50 20.78 -1.32
C THR A 268 -12.79 21.35 -0.73
N ARG A 269 -12.83 21.54 0.60
CA ARG A 269 -14.03 22.06 1.29
C ARG A 269 -14.38 23.49 0.88
N ASN A 270 -13.37 24.30 0.58
CA ASN A 270 -13.53 25.69 0.16
C ASN A 270 -13.74 25.84 -1.36
N GLY A 271 -13.81 24.74 -2.11
CA GLY A 271 -13.98 24.76 -3.57
C GLY A 271 -12.76 25.23 -4.36
N SER A 272 -11.61 25.43 -3.70
CA SER A 272 -10.38 25.82 -4.39
C SER A 272 -9.87 24.69 -5.29
N PRO A 273 -9.44 24.97 -6.52
CA PRO A 273 -8.92 23.95 -7.41
C PRO A 273 -7.60 23.41 -6.86
N ALA A 274 -7.50 22.09 -6.75
CA ALA A 274 -6.27 21.39 -6.43
C ALA A 274 -6.19 20.15 -7.33
N GLY A 275 -5.12 20.07 -8.13
CA GLY A 275 -4.88 18.95 -9.03
C GLY A 275 -3.60 18.23 -8.63
N VAL A 276 -3.55 16.92 -8.82
CA VAL A 276 -2.35 16.13 -8.59
C VAL A 276 -2.19 15.04 -9.64
N GLU A 277 -0.97 14.80 -10.07
CA GLU A 277 -0.65 13.68 -10.96
C GLU A 277 -0.80 12.35 -10.22
N CYS A 278 -1.62 11.46 -10.79
CA CYS A 278 -1.90 10.14 -10.28
C CYS A 278 -1.54 9.06 -11.31
N ASP A 279 -1.24 7.87 -10.81
CA ASP A 279 -1.13 6.67 -11.64
C ASP A 279 -2.53 6.25 -12.11
N ALA A 280 -2.68 5.93 -13.40
CA ALA A 280 -3.92 5.38 -13.94
C ALA A 280 -3.62 4.28 -14.96
N HIS A 281 -4.39 3.19 -14.90
CA HIS A 281 -4.32 2.14 -15.90
C HIS A 281 -5.40 2.37 -16.99
N PRO A 282 -5.10 2.13 -18.29
CA PRO A 282 -6.05 2.33 -19.38
C PRO A 282 -7.19 1.29 -19.42
N ASP A 283 -6.93 0.06 -18.98
CA ASP A 283 -7.97 -0.96 -18.80
C ASP A 283 -8.84 -0.67 -17.55
N PRO A 284 -10.17 -0.55 -17.68
CA PRO A 284 -11.06 -0.23 -16.55
C PRO A 284 -11.05 -1.26 -15.42
N ILE A 285 -10.91 -2.56 -15.72
CA ILE A 285 -10.90 -3.62 -14.71
C ILE A 285 -9.58 -3.64 -13.96
N ALA A 286 -8.47 -3.49 -14.69
CA ALA A 286 -7.16 -3.38 -14.07
C ALA A 286 -7.03 -2.08 -13.25
N GLU A 287 -7.63 -0.97 -13.69
CA GLU A 287 -7.71 0.27 -12.91
C GLU A 287 -8.54 0.07 -11.64
N ALA A 288 -9.68 -0.62 -11.72
CA ALA A 288 -10.47 -0.96 -10.53
C ALA A 288 -9.66 -1.83 -9.55
N CYS A 289 -8.89 -2.80 -10.05
CA CYS A 289 -7.99 -3.61 -9.22
C CYS A 289 -6.87 -2.76 -8.59
N ARG A 290 -6.25 -1.87 -9.37
CA ARG A 290 -5.21 -0.94 -8.90
C ARG A 290 -5.76 -0.05 -7.79
N TRP A 291 -6.94 0.52 -8.00
CA TRP A 291 -7.63 1.40 -7.05
C TRP A 291 -7.90 0.66 -5.74
N GLN A 292 -8.42 -0.58 -5.80
CA GLN A 292 -8.70 -1.38 -4.62
C GLN A 292 -7.44 -1.65 -3.77
N VAL A 293 -6.32 -1.97 -4.42
CA VAL A 293 -5.05 -2.24 -3.71
C VAL A 293 -4.40 -0.97 -3.14
N CYS A 294 -4.65 0.19 -3.74
CA CYS A 294 -3.97 1.44 -3.41
C CYS A 294 -4.90 2.40 -2.65
N GLU A 295 -5.87 3.03 -3.32
CA GLU A 295 -6.82 3.98 -2.74
C GLU A 295 -7.76 3.31 -1.73
N GLY A 296 -8.23 2.09 -1.99
CA GLY A 296 -9.02 1.31 -1.04
C GLY A 296 -8.27 1.07 0.27
N GLU A 297 -7.02 0.61 0.20
CA GLU A 297 -6.19 0.43 1.40
C GLU A 297 -5.94 1.74 2.16
N LEU A 298 -5.75 2.87 1.46
CA LEU A 298 -5.64 4.19 2.10
C LEU A 298 -6.93 4.59 2.83
N MET A 299 -8.09 4.36 2.21
CA MET A 299 -9.39 4.61 2.84
C MET A 299 -9.60 3.75 4.09
N GLN A 300 -9.20 2.48 4.04
CA GLN A 300 -9.22 1.58 5.21
C GLN A 300 -8.27 2.06 6.31
N ALA A 301 -7.09 2.57 5.93
CA ALA A 301 -6.08 3.11 6.85
C ALA A 301 -6.58 4.37 7.57
N ILE A 302 -7.11 5.37 6.86
CA ILE A 302 -7.65 6.57 7.51
C ILE A 302 -8.90 6.26 8.36
N GLY A 303 -9.65 5.21 8.00
CA GLY A 303 -10.77 4.71 8.78
C GLY A 303 -10.40 4.22 10.18
N ARG A 304 -9.12 3.92 10.45
CA ARG A 304 -8.65 3.50 11.79
C ARG A 304 -8.81 4.58 12.85
N GLY A 305 -8.83 5.86 12.44
CA GLY A 305 -9.11 6.98 13.35
C GLY A 305 -10.57 7.07 13.81
N ARG A 306 -11.50 6.27 13.24
CA ARG A 306 -12.93 6.27 13.56
C ARG A 306 -13.58 7.66 13.46
N GLY A 307 -13.32 8.36 12.35
CA GLY A 307 -13.73 9.76 12.14
C GLY A 307 -15.22 10.05 12.39
N VAL A 308 -16.11 9.13 12.03
CA VAL A 308 -17.57 9.26 12.23
C VAL A 308 -17.95 9.32 13.71
N ASN A 309 -17.19 8.68 14.60
CA ASN A 309 -17.49 8.60 16.03
C ASN A 309 -16.86 9.76 16.83
N ARG A 310 -16.21 10.70 16.16
CA ARG A 310 -15.49 11.81 16.80
C ARG A 310 -16.47 12.89 17.23
N THR A 311 -16.12 13.59 18.30
CA THR A 311 -16.91 14.69 18.88
C THR A 311 -16.09 15.97 18.95
N THR A 312 -16.71 17.07 19.37
CA THR A 312 -15.99 18.33 19.66
C THR A 312 -14.86 18.14 20.67
N ASP A 313 -15.04 17.25 21.65
CA ASP A 313 -14.05 16.99 22.70
C ASP A 313 -12.96 15.99 22.26
N THR A 314 -13.27 15.15 21.28
CA THR A 314 -12.37 14.14 20.72
C THR A 314 -12.14 14.32 19.22
N PRO A 315 -11.64 15.48 18.75
CA PRO A 315 -11.47 15.73 17.31
C PRO A 315 -10.32 14.89 16.74
N LEU A 316 -10.38 14.64 15.43
CA LEU A 316 -9.36 13.89 14.69
C LEU A 316 -8.79 14.74 13.54
N ASP A 317 -7.47 14.79 13.43
CA ASP A 317 -6.81 15.33 12.25
C ASP A 317 -6.27 14.16 11.40
N ILE A 318 -6.47 14.19 10.09
CA ILE A 318 -5.97 13.19 9.14
C ILE A 318 -5.03 13.89 8.17
N ASP A 319 -3.80 13.41 8.08
CA ASP A 319 -2.79 13.88 7.12
C ASP A 319 -2.54 12.81 6.06
N ILE A 320 -2.80 13.14 4.79
CA ILE A 320 -2.53 12.26 3.64
C ILE A 320 -1.27 12.74 2.94
N MET A 321 -0.14 12.08 3.17
CA MET A 321 1.13 12.44 2.54
C MET A 321 1.40 11.50 1.37
N CYS A 322 0.75 11.77 0.23
CA CYS A 322 1.04 11.17 -1.08
C CYS A 322 0.20 11.85 -2.20
N ASN A 323 0.66 11.69 -3.43
CA ASN A 323 -0.02 12.20 -4.64
C ASN A 323 -1.14 11.25 -5.04
N VAL A 324 -2.33 11.40 -4.46
CA VAL A 324 -3.49 10.52 -4.65
C VAL A 324 -4.79 11.33 -4.64
N VAL A 325 -5.86 10.80 -5.23
CA VAL A 325 -7.21 11.36 -5.06
C VAL A 325 -8.08 10.31 -4.38
N LEU A 326 -8.54 10.62 -3.17
CA LEU A 326 -9.46 9.77 -2.39
C LEU A 326 -10.88 10.36 -2.44
N PRO A 327 -11.92 9.53 -2.26
CA PRO A 327 -13.32 9.98 -2.19
C PRO A 327 -13.63 10.65 -0.84
N VAL A 328 -12.81 11.62 -0.43
CA VAL A 328 -12.99 12.42 0.79
C VAL A 328 -12.81 13.89 0.45
N THR A 329 -13.56 14.76 1.14
CA THR A 329 -13.37 16.20 1.04
C THR A 329 -12.25 16.63 1.97
N VAL A 330 -11.21 17.26 1.45
CA VAL A 330 -10.08 17.77 2.22
C VAL A 330 -10.31 19.23 2.65
N ASP A 331 -9.83 19.59 3.83
CA ASP A 331 -9.86 20.96 4.35
C ASP A 331 -8.70 21.80 3.82
N ALA A 332 -7.55 21.16 3.55
CA ALA A 332 -6.37 21.83 3.02
C ALA A 332 -5.55 20.90 2.10
N VAL A 333 -4.95 21.49 1.07
CA VAL A 333 -3.92 20.88 0.24
C VAL A 333 -2.65 21.71 0.39
N GLU A 334 -1.57 21.09 0.81
CA GLU A 334 -0.28 21.74 1.06
C GLU A 334 0.80 21.05 0.22
N ALA A 335 1.68 21.84 -0.39
CA ALA A 335 2.88 21.29 -1.01
C ALA A 335 3.86 20.80 0.05
N TRP A 336 4.65 19.79 -0.28
CA TRP A 336 5.69 19.28 0.60
C TRP A 336 6.70 20.37 0.96
N ASP A 337 6.64 20.79 2.21
CA ASP A 337 7.64 21.64 2.85
C ASP A 337 8.56 20.79 3.71
N GLN A 338 9.81 20.65 3.26
CA GLN A 338 10.81 19.80 3.91
C GLN A 338 11.20 20.38 5.28
N PRO A 339 10.94 19.66 6.39
CA PRO A 339 11.32 20.14 7.71
C PRO A 339 12.83 20.11 7.94
N GLY A 340 13.36 21.12 8.64
CA GLY A 340 14.77 21.24 8.93
C GLY A 340 15.19 20.54 10.23
N GLU A 341 16.48 20.66 10.54
CA GLU A 341 17.11 20.09 11.75
C GLU A 341 16.53 20.61 13.06
N GLU A 342 15.88 21.78 13.05
CA GLU A 342 15.25 22.37 14.24
C GLU A 342 14.23 21.45 14.89
N ILE A 343 13.58 20.60 14.10
CA ILE A 343 12.58 19.66 14.63
C ILE A 343 13.19 18.70 15.65
N GLU A 344 14.46 18.32 15.49
CA GLU A 344 15.13 17.43 16.45
C GLU A 344 15.36 18.12 17.80
N MET A 345 15.71 19.41 17.79
CA MET A 345 15.77 20.23 19.00
C MET A 345 14.38 20.33 19.66
N GLN A 346 13.35 20.61 18.86
CA GLN A 346 11.97 20.71 19.36
C GLN A 346 11.42 19.37 19.89
N ALA A 347 11.90 18.24 19.35
CA ALA A 347 11.58 16.89 19.81
C ALA A 347 12.15 16.64 21.21
N ASP A 348 13.40 17.01 21.44
CA ASP A 348 14.06 17.01 22.76
C ASP A 348 13.45 18.03 23.73
N GLY A 349 12.53 18.87 23.25
CA GLY A 349 11.84 19.88 24.04
C GLY A 349 12.74 21.07 24.40
N VAL A 350 13.88 21.26 23.74
CA VAL A 350 14.81 22.37 23.99
C VAL A 350 15.33 22.93 22.68
N VAL A 351 15.31 24.25 22.57
CA VAL A 351 15.85 24.99 21.42
C VAL A 351 16.89 25.99 21.94
N LEU A 352 18.09 25.94 21.37
CA LEU A 352 19.22 26.80 21.74
C LEU A 352 19.56 27.78 20.62
N GLU A 353 19.99 29.00 20.98
CA GLU A 353 20.39 30.05 20.03
C GLU A 353 21.89 30.10 19.71
N SER A 354 22.72 29.44 20.52
CA SER A 354 24.16 29.44 20.32
C SER A 354 24.59 28.28 19.44
N ALA A 355 25.15 28.57 18.27
CA ALA A 355 25.72 27.58 17.36
C ALA A 355 26.71 26.61 18.04
N ALA A 356 27.51 27.12 18.99
CA ALA A 356 28.47 26.30 19.72
C ALA A 356 27.78 25.29 20.64
N ASP A 357 26.73 25.72 21.34
CA ASP A 357 26.00 24.83 22.26
C ASP A 357 25.08 23.88 21.48
N MET A 358 24.53 24.29 20.33
CA MET A 358 23.82 23.39 19.42
C MET A 358 24.72 22.24 18.95
N ALA A 359 25.93 22.54 18.50
CA ALA A 359 26.89 21.52 18.08
C ALA A 359 27.35 20.61 19.23
N THR A 360 27.40 21.15 20.45
CA THR A 360 27.75 20.38 21.64
C THR A 360 26.60 19.47 22.07
N ALA A 361 25.36 19.96 22.06
CA ALA A 361 24.18 19.22 22.50
C ALA A 361 23.67 18.21 21.46
N TRP A 362 23.89 18.46 20.16
CA TRP A 362 23.50 17.60 19.04
C TRP A 362 24.64 17.44 18.02
N PRO A 363 25.75 16.78 18.40
CA PRO A 363 26.92 16.62 17.53
C PRO A 363 26.63 15.80 16.27
N SER A 364 25.62 14.91 16.32
CA SER A 364 25.18 14.14 15.15
C SER A 364 24.48 15.00 14.09
N LEU A 365 23.86 16.12 14.47
CA LEU A 365 23.20 17.06 13.56
C LEU A 365 24.18 18.14 13.10
N TRP A 366 24.97 18.68 14.03
CA TRP A 366 25.97 19.69 13.76
C TRP A 366 27.31 19.25 14.35
N PRO A 367 28.17 18.56 13.57
CA PRO A 367 29.47 18.08 14.05
C PRO A 367 30.40 19.19 14.52
N THR A 368 30.17 20.44 14.08
CA THR A 368 30.96 21.61 14.47
C THR A 368 30.07 22.82 14.70
N ALA A 369 30.55 23.75 15.53
CA ALA A 369 29.90 25.05 15.71
C ALA A 369 29.79 25.85 14.40
N GLY A 370 30.71 25.63 13.45
CA GLY A 370 30.65 26.21 12.11
C GLY A 370 29.44 25.70 11.32
N ALA A 371 29.18 24.39 11.36
CA ALA A 371 28.00 23.79 10.71
C ALA A 371 26.69 24.35 11.29
N ALA A 372 26.57 24.43 12.62
CA ALA A 372 25.42 25.04 13.28
C ALA A 372 25.25 26.53 12.94
N ARG A 373 26.35 27.28 12.82
CA ARG A 373 26.32 28.70 12.43
C ARG A 373 25.85 28.90 11.00
N VAL A 374 26.35 28.11 10.06
CA VAL A 374 25.91 28.13 8.65
C VAL A 374 24.43 27.78 8.57
N TRP A 375 23.99 26.77 9.33
CA TRP A 375 22.59 26.42 9.43
C TRP A 375 21.74 27.60 9.95
N LEU A 376 22.13 28.23 11.07
CA LEU A 376 21.45 29.41 11.61
C LEU A 376 21.37 30.51 10.56
N HIS A 377 22.47 30.87 9.89
CA HIS A 377 22.46 31.92 8.87
C HIS A 377 21.48 31.65 7.72
N ARG A 378 21.35 30.40 7.26
CA ARG A 378 20.40 30.03 6.20
C ARG A 378 18.95 30.18 6.64
N HIS A 379 18.66 29.88 7.91
CA HIS A 379 17.29 29.82 8.43
C HIS A 379 16.86 31.11 9.15
N THR A 380 17.80 32.00 9.51
CA THR A 380 17.51 33.35 10.05
C THR A 380 17.62 34.45 8.98
N GLY A 381 18.33 34.21 7.87
CA GLY A 381 18.64 35.21 6.84
C GLY A 381 17.52 35.49 5.83
N ALA A 382 16.51 34.62 5.71
CA ALA A 382 15.38 34.80 4.79
C ALA A 382 14.30 35.79 5.28
N SER A 383 14.42 36.30 6.52
CA SER A 383 13.46 37.23 7.14
C SER A 383 14.11 38.61 7.43
N ARG A 384 14.64 39.26 6.38
CA ARG A 384 15.02 40.70 6.46
C ARG A 384 13.99 41.64 5.82
N SER A 385 12.88 41.10 5.34
CA SER A 385 11.76 41.85 4.81
C SER A 385 10.50 41.29 5.48
N THR A 386 9.82 42.12 6.27
CA THR A 386 8.63 41.87 7.09
C THR A 386 8.81 41.09 8.41
N VAL A 387 8.29 41.70 9.48
CA VAL A 387 8.35 41.33 10.90
C VAL A 387 7.58 40.03 11.18
N THR A 388 8.27 38.97 11.66
CA THR A 388 7.86 37.70 12.35
C THR A 388 8.76 36.55 11.83
N ASP A 389 9.38 35.64 12.57
CA ASP A 389 9.52 35.30 13.99
C ASP A 389 10.78 34.39 14.08
N PRO A 390 11.73 34.56 15.03
CA PRO A 390 12.84 33.63 15.22
C PRO A 390 12.32 32.21 15.51
N TYR A 391 13.02 31.13 15.13
CA TYR A 391 12.56 29.74 15.34
C TYR A 391 12.29 29.35 16.81
N ILE A 392 12.76 30.15 17.77
CA ILE A 392 12.34 30.06 19.17
C ILE A 392 10.84 30.38 19.31
N ASP A 393 10.32 31.30 18.51
CA ASP A 393 8.91 31.69 18.42
C ASP A 393 8.08 30.70 17.61
N THR A 394 8.69 29.88 16.74
CA THR A 394 7.99 28.71 16.20
C THR A 394 7.86 27.60 17.25
N LEU A 395 8.86 27.35 18.10
CA LEU A 395 8.69 26.47 19.27
C LEU A 395 7.67 27.05 20.25
N ILE A 396 7.76 28.34 20.60
CA ILE A 396 6.88 28.99 21.58
C ILE A 396 5.45 29.13 21.04
N GLY A 397 5.29 29.45 19.76
CA GLY A 397 4.00 29.58 19.08
C GLY A 397 3.32 28.24 18.83
N LYS A 398 4.08 27.17 18.50
CA LYS A 398 3.52 25.82 18.26
C LYS A 398 3.36 25.01 19.55
N CYS A 399 4.20 25.23 20.57
CA CYS A 399 4.13 24.56 21.86
C CYS A 399 3.58 25.51 22.93
N ASN A 400 2.26 25.52 23.11
CA ASN A 400 1.64 26.23 24.24
C ASN A 400 2.27 25.77 25.57
N GLY A 401 2.95 26.68 26.26
CA GLY A 401 3.61 26.41 27.55
C GLY A 401 5.14 26.29 27.48
N ALA A 402 5.76 26.43 26.31
CA ALA A 402 7.21 26.61 26.24
C ALA A 402 7.65 27.89 26.97
N ARG A 403 8.82 27.85 27.60
CA ARG A 403 9.39 28.94 28.39
C ARG A 403 10.74 29.33 27.83
N ARG A 404 10.96 30.64 27.70
CA ARG A 404 12.29 31.18 27.39
C ARG A 404 13.18 31.10 28.62
N PHE A 405 14.47 30.93 28.39
CA PHE A 405 15.48 30.96 29.43
C PHE A 405 16.76 31.60 28.90
N ARG A 406 17.56 32.10 29.84
CA ARG A 406 18.92 32.60 29.59
C ARG A 406 19.89 31.88 30.50
N TYR A 407 21.09 31.59 30.01
CA TYR A 407 22.11 30.88 30.76
C TYR A 407 23.50 31.42 30.45
N GLN A 408 24.44 31.16 31.36
CA GLN A 408 25.84 31.56 31.23
C GLN A 408 26.73 30.38 31.64
N ARG A 409 27.73 30.06 30.80
CA ARG A 409 28.76 29.05 31.10
C ARG A 409 29.84 29.64 32.02
N PRO A 410 30.55 28.81 32.82
CA PRO A 410 31.65 29.27 33.66
C PRO A 410 32.83 29.79 32.82
N GLY A 411 33.55 30.77 33.35
CA GLY A 411 34.76 31.34 32.74
C GLY A 411 34.68 32.84 32.48
N VAL A 412 35.82 33.51 32.58
CA VAL A 412 35.95 34.96 32.34
C VAL A 412 35.58 35.28 30.89
N GLY A 413 34.68 36.24 30.69
CA GLY A 413 34.25 36.70 29.36
C GLY A 413 33.11 35.88 28.71
N GLN A 414 32.56 34.86 29.37
CA GLN A 414 31.40 34.14 28.83
C GLN A 414 30.15 35.04 28.80
N LYS A 415 29.50 35.13 27.64
CA LYS A 415 28.29 35.93 27.45
C LYS A 415 27.04 35.14 27.84
N TRP A 416 25.99 35.85 28.22
CA TRP A 416 24.64 35.29 28.34
C TRP A 416 24.18 34.76 26.98
N ARG A 417 23.60 33.56 27.00
CA ARG A 417 22.99 32.88 25.86
C ARG A 417 21.53 32.62 26.16
N ALA A 418 20.72 32.39 25.12
CA ALA A 418 19.29 32.19 25.26
C ALA A 418 18.83 30.90 24.57
N GLY A 419 17.62 30.49 24.94
CA GLY A 419 16.93 29.35 24.38
C GLY A 419 15.50 29.29 24.91
N ALA A 420 14.73 28.32 24.42
CA ALA A 420 13.43 27.98 24.96
C ALA A 420 13.33 26.48 25.21
N TYR A 421 12.53 26.10 26.20
CA TYR A 421 12.28 24.70 26.51
C TYR A 421 10.80 24.46 26.79
N TYR A 422 10.39 23.20 26.66
CA TYR A 422 9.05 22.76 26.95
C TYR A 422 9.03 21.99 28.28
N PRO A 423 8.53 22.59 29.39
CA PRO A 423 8.65 22.00 30.73
C PRO A 423 8.03 20.61 30.88
N ALA A 424 6.99 20.29 30.11
CA ALA A 424 6.37 18.97 30.16
C ALA A 424 7.25 17.86 29.55
N VAL A 425 8.23 18.21 28.71
CA VAL A 425 9.23 17.27 28.17
C VAL A 425 10.54 17.36 28.96
N VAL A 426 10.94 18.57 29.38
CA VAL A 426 12.15 18.81 30.18
C VAL A 426 11.75 19.49 31.49
N PRO A 427 11.44 18.72 32.55
CA PRO A 427 11.02 19.27 33.84
C PRO A 427 12.11 20.12 34.50
N ASP A 428 13.37 19.69 34.38
CA ASP A 428 14.54 20.40 34.90
C ASP A 428 15.50 20.79 33.77
N ILE A 429 15.35 22.03 33.29
CA ILE A 429 16.21 22.58 32.24
C ILE A 429 17.66 22.80 32.72
N ARG A 430 17.88 23.03 34.03
CA ARG A 430 19.24 23.18 34.56
C ARG A 430 19.97 21.85 34.46
N ALA A 431 19.34 20.75 34.89
CA ALA A 431 19.91 19.42 34.79
C ALA A 431 20.16 19.04 33.32
N TRP A 432 19.19 19.31 32.44
CA TRP A 432 19.33 19.04 31.00
C TRP A 432 20.53 19.77 30.39
N LEU A 433 20.65 21.08 30.60
CA LEU A 433 21.77 21.88 30.10
C LEU A 433 23.10 21.42 30.69
N THR A 434 23.12 21.12 31.99
CA THR A 434 24.35 20.68 32.68
C THR A 434 24.85 19.36 32.13
N SER A 435 23.95 18.41 31.86
CA SER A 435 24.29 17.09 31.32
C SER A 435 24.92 17.14 29.93
N ARG A 436 24.56 18.13 29.10
CA ARG A 436 25.03 18.25 27.71
C ARG A 436 26.13 19.28 27.50
N LEU A 437 26.08 20.40 28.21
CA LEU A 437 26.99 21.55 28.02
C LEU A 437 28.04 21.67 29.14
N GLY A 438 27.92 20.85 30.18
CA GLY A 438 28.70 20.96 31.41
C GLY A 438 28.15 22.02 32.39
N PRO A 439 28.88 22.32 33.47
CA PRO A 439 28.41 23.22 34.54
C PRO A 439 27.95 24.59 34.03
N LEU A 440 26.94 25.17 34.69
CA LEU A 440 26.43 26.52 34.42
C LEU A 440 26.79 27.46 35.56
N ALA A 441 27.23 28.67 35.22
CA ALA A 441 27.44 29.75 36.19
C ALA A 441 26.10 30.36 36.63
N SER A 442 25.22 30.63 35.66
CA SER A 442 23.92 31.27 35.90
C SER A 442 22.85 30.71 34.97
N LEU A 443 21.60 30.68 35.44
CA LEU A 443 20.41 30.32 34.68
C LEU A 443 19.23 31.15 35.17
N GLN A 444 18.49 31.74 34.23
CA GLN A 444 17.27 32.51 34.46
C GLN A 444 16.18 31.96 33.55
N VAL A 445 15.02 31.63 34.09
CA VAL A 445 13.86 31.16 33.32
C VAL A 445 12.78 32.23 33.39
N GLU A 446 12.22 32.62 32.25
CA GLU A 446 11.13 33.58 32.21
C GLU A 446 9.88 32.98 32.88
N LYS A 447 9.14 33.80 33.63
CA LYS A 447 7.86 33.40 34.22
C LYS A 447 6.87 33.11 33.08
N ALA A 448 6.07 32.05 33.24
CA ALA A 448 5.08 31.67 32.25
C ALA A 448 4.08 32.82 32.01
N ALA A 449 3.86 33.18 30.75
CA ALA A 449 2.69 33.99 30.41
C ALA A 449 1.43 33.18 30.73
N SER A 450 0.47 33.78 31.43
CA SER A 450 -0.80 33.16 31.80
C SER A 450 -1.64 32.90 30.55
N ARG A 451 -1.42 31.78 29.88
CA ARG A 451 -2.25 31.33 28.75
C ARG A 451 -2.86 29.99 29.13
N ALA A 452 -4.18 29.86 29.00
CA ALA A 452 -4.92 28.68 29.41
C ALA A 452 -4.30 27.40 28.80
N PRO A 453 -3.97 26.38 29.62
CA PRO A 453 -3.37 25.16 29.11
C PRO A 453 -4.36 24.41 28.22
N ARG A 454 -3.93 24.01 27.02
CA ARG A 454 -4.57 22.92 26.28
C ARG A 454 -3.83 21.63 26.65
N GLN A 455 -4.54 20.59 27.07
CA GLN A 455 -4.00 19.28 27.46
C GLN A 455 -2.93 18.78 26.47
N CYS A 456 -1.77 18.36 26.98
CA CYS A 456 -0.66 17.74 26.26
C CYS A 456 -0.62 16.22 26.54
N ALA A 457 0.14 15.40 25.79
CA ALA A 457 0.19 13.94 26.06
C ALA A 457 0.68 13.57 27.46
N ALA A 458 1.47 14.41 28.12
CA ALA A 458 1.88 14.18 29.50
C ALA A 458 0.70 14.29 30.49
N ASP A 459 -0.42 14.88 30.07
CA ASP A 459 -1.66 14.98 30.84
C ASP A 459 -2.65 13.84 30.52
N TYR A 460 -2.35 12.98 29.54
CA TYR A 460 -3.16 11.80 29.25
C TYR A 460 -2.74 10.65 30.15
N ASP A 461 -3.70 9.80 30.50
CA ASP A 461 -3.48 8.58 31.27
C ASP A 461 -2.24 7.83 30.73
N PRO A 462 -1.17 7.65 31.54
CA PRO A 462 -0.02 6.87 31.15
C PRO A 462 -0.38 5.47 30.65
N ALA A 463 -1.49 4.87 31.13
CA ALA A 463 -2.00 3.60 30.61
C ALA A 463 -2.52 3.71 29.18
N LEU A 464 -3.11 4.84 28.79
CA LEU A 464 -3.54 5.09 27.42
C LEU A 464 -2.34 5.26 26.48
N VAL A 465 -1.32 6.03 26.90
CA VAL A 465 -0.06 6.18 26.13
C VAL A 465 0.67 4.83 26.02
N ALA A 466 0.71 4.05 27.11
CA ALA A 466 1.33 2.72 27.14
C ALA A 466 0.60 1.72 26.23
N ARG A 467 -0.73 1.77 26.12
CA ARG A 467 -1.49 0.92 25.18
C ARG A 467 -1.04 1.12 23.72
N TYR A 468 -0.66 2.34 23.34
CA TYR A 468 -0.14 2.63 22.01
C TYR A 468 1.31 2.21 21.82
N ALA A 469 2.14 2.29 22.87
CA ALA A 469 3.54 1.87 22.83
C ALA A 469 3.71 0.34 22.86
N CYS A 470 2.84 -0.38 23.56
CA CYS A 470 2.94 -1.83 23.77
C CYS A 470 2.75 -2.65 22.47
N ALA A 471 2.09 -2.09 21.46
CA ALA A 471 1.92 -2.74 20.15
C ALA A 471 3.20 -2.77 19.31
N ALA A 472 4.16 -1.86 19.55
CA ALA A 472 5.46 -1.90 18.88
C ALA A 472 6.29 -3.14 19.28
N GLN A 473 5.90 -3.82 20.36
CA GLN A 473 6.56 -5.01 20.90
C GLN A 473 5.75 -6.31 20.70
N ALA A 474 4.53 -6.24 20.16
CA ALA A 474 3.72 -7.42 19.91
C ALA A 474 4.16 -8.11 18.61
N GLU A 475 4.45 -9.41 18.68
CA GLU A 475 4.68 -10.27 17.52
C GLU A 475 3.49 -10.13 16.54
N PRO A 476 3.74 -9.87 15.23
CA PRO A 476 2.66 -9.76 14.26
C PRO A 476 1.85 -11.05 14.23
N ALA A 477 0.52 -10.93 14.16
CA ALA A 477 -0.36 -12.07 13.92
C ALA A 477 0.16 -12.86 12.71
N GLN A 478 0.40 -14.16 12.91
CA GLN A 478 1.00 -15.05 11.91
C GLN A 478 0.33 -14.83 10.55
N GLY A 479 1.15 -14.39 9.59
CA GLY A 479 0.70 -13.77 8.35
C GLY A 479 -0.20 -14.65 7.50
N ARG A 480 -0.93 -14.01 6.59
CA ARG A 480 -1.58 -14.66 5.45
C ARG A 480 -0.60 -15.68 4.82
N PRO A 481 -1.08 -16.86 4.41
CA PRO A 481 -0.25 -17.87 3.78
C PRO A 481 0.52 -17.28 2.60
N ALA A 482 1.77 -17.69 2.43
CA ALA A 482 2.61 -17.28 1.32
C ALA A 482 1.86 -17.50 -0.02
N PRO A 483 2.05 -16.60 -1.01
CA PRO A 483 1.46 -16.80 -2.33
C PRO A 483 1.88 -18.16 -2.88
N VAL A 484 0.90 -18.94 -3.32
CA VAL A 484 1.11 -20.27 -3.91
C VAL A 484 2.02 -20.10 -5.13
N LEU A 485 3.22 -20.66 -5.07
CA LEU A 485 4.14 -20.70 -6.21
C LEU A 485 3.47 -21.46 -7.36
N PRO A 486 3.46 -20.93 -8.60
CA PRO A 486 2.85 -21.61 -9.73
C PRO A 486 3.55 -22.94 -9.99
N GLU A 487 2.74 -23.99 -10.11
CA GLU A 487 3.17 -25.32 -10.50
C GLU A 487 3.63 -25.30 -11.96
N ILE A 488 4.81 -25.86 -12.22
CA ILE A 488 5.50 -25.77 -13.52
C ILE A 488 5.23 -27.04 -14.31
N SER A 489 4.48 -26.93 -15.39
CA SER A 489 4.35 -27.99 -16.40
C SER A 489 5.17 -27.60 -17.63
N ARG A 490 6.15 -28.43 -17.99
CA ARG A 490 7.03 -28.24 -19.16
C ARG A 490 6.31 -28.76 -20.41
N LEU A 491 6.27 -27.98 -21.49
CA LEU A 491 5.71 -28.39 -22.78
C LEU A 491 6.66 -27.95 -23.89
N ASP A 492 6.96 -28.89 -24.80
CA ASP A 492 7.70 -28.62 -26.03
C ASP A 492 6.72 -28.06 -27.08
N PRO A 493 6.90 -26.82 -27.58
CA PRO A 493 5.99 -26.19 -28.54
C PRO A 493 5.94 -26.85 -29.92
N ASP A 494 6.99 -27.58 -30.31
CA ASP A 494 7.09 -28.20 -31.64
C ASP A 494 6.78 -29.71 -31.61
N ALA A 495 6.60 -30.29 -30.41
CA ALA A 495 6.16 -31.66 -30.25
C ALA A 495 4.63 -31.77 -30.42
N PRO A 496 4.12 -32.74 -31.21
CA PRO A 496 2.69 -33.06 -31.19
C PRO A 496 2.30 -33.42 -29.76
N ILE A 497 1.15 -32.89 -29.29
CA ILE A 497 0.63 -33.17 -27.94
C ILE A 497 0.54 -34.69 -27.76
N SER A 498 1.50 -35.25 -27.03
CA SER A 498 1.55 -36.67 -26.73
C SER A 498 0.64 -36.91 -25.53
N PHE A 499 -0.59 -37.34 -25.81
CA PHE A 499 -1.49 -37.82 -24.78
C PHE A 499 -0.90 -39.09 -24.15
N PRO A 500 -0.91 -39.20 -22.80
CA PRO A 500 -0.57 -40.46 -22.14
C PRO A 500 -1.35 -41.64 -22.77
N PRO A 501 -0.77 -42.85 -22.86
CA PRO A 501 -1.37 -43.98 -23.58
C PRO A 501 -2.82 -44.28 -23.17
N PHE A 502 -3.19 -44.01 -21.91
CA PHE A 502 -4.56 -44.17 -21.43
C PHE A 502 -5.53 -43.10 -21.96
N VAL A 503 -5.08 -41.84 -22.12
CA VAL A 503 -5.87 -40.75 -22.72
C VAL A 503 -6.02 -41.01 -24.22
N ARG A 504 -4.95 -41.47 -24.88
CA ARG A 504 -4.98 -41.93 -26.28
C ARG A 504 -6.04 -43.04 -26.47
N ALA A 505 -6.03 -44.04 -25.60
CA ALA A 505 -7.00 -45.15 -25.62
C ALA A 505 -8.46 -44.72 -25.37
N ILE A 506 -8.70 -43.60 -24.67
CA ILE A 506 -10.04 -43.03 -24.49
C ILE A 506 -10.48 -42.26 -25.75
N LEU A 507 -9.56 -41.52 -26.38
CA LEU A 507 -9.82 -40.80 -27.63
C LEU A 507 -10.06 -41.74 -28.82
N ASP A 508 -9.35 -42.87 -28.86
CA ASP A 508 -9.46 -43.90 -29.91
C ASP A 508 -10.72 -44.78 -29.77
N ARG A 509 -11.47 -44.66 -28.66
CA ARG A 509 -12.73 -45.38 -28.41
C ARG A 509 -13.98 -44.70 -28.99
N ARG A 510 -13.85 -43.61 -29.76
CA ARG A 510 -14.98 -43.03 -30.48
C ARG A 510 -15.37 -43.93 -31.67
N PRO A 511 -16.65 -44.31 -31.85
CA PRO A 511 -17.08 -44.89 -33.11
C PRO A 511 -16.88 -43.88 -34.25
N ALA A 512 -16.44 -44.36 -35.40
CA ALA A 512 -16.25 -43.53 -36.59
C ALA A 512 -17.54 -42.74 -36.93
N PRO A 513 -17.45 -41.49 -37.41
CA PRO A 513 -18.61 -40.80 -37.93
C PRO A 513 -19.24 -41.64 -39.06
N PRO A 514 -20.58 -41.66 -39.18
CA PRO A 514 -21.24 -42.43 -40.24
C PRO A 514 -20.75 -41.98 -41.62
N PRO A 515 -20.64 -42.90 -42.60
CA PRO A 515 -20.15 -42.57 -43.93
C PRO A 515 -21.02 -41.48 -44.55
N GLN A 516 -20.38 -40.39 -44.98
CA GLN A 516 -21.06 -39.35 -45.75
C GLN A 516 -21.63 -39.97 -47.02
N ALA A 517 -22.96 -39.89 -47.15
CA ALA A 517 -23.65 -40.26 -48.38
C ALA A 517 -23.04 -39.47 -49.55
N ALA A 518 -22.64 -40.20 -50.59
CA ALA A 518 -22.11 -39.65 -51.83
C ALA A 518 -23.09 -38.62 -52.39
N ARG A 519 -22.69 -37.34 -52.42
CA ARG A 519 -23.34 -36.35 -53.26
C ARG A 519 -22.93 -36.61 -54.70
N GLU A 520 -23.90 -37.06 -55.49
CA GLU A 520 -23.80 -37.25 -56.92
C GLU A 520 -23.23 -35.98 -57.59
N THR A 521 -22.19 -36.19 -58.38
CA THR A 521 -21.61 -35.19 -59.27
C THR A 521 -22.54 -34.94 -60.46
N GLY A 522 -23.40 -33.93 -60.34
CA GLY A 522 -24.12 -33.34 -61.47
C GLY A 522 -23.24 -32.32 -62.19
N SER A 523 -22.93 -32.60 -63.45
CA SER A 523 -22.28 -31.70 -64.41
C SER A 523 -23.10 -30.43 -64.65
N GLY A 524 -22.46 -29.25 -64.71
CA GLY A 524 -23.14 -28.04 -65.18
C GLY A 524 -22.33 -26.75 -65.02
N SER A 525 -21.66 -26.36 -66.11
CA SER A 525 -21.17 -25.02 -66.51
C SER A 525 -20.84 -23.94 -65.45
N ARG A 526 -19.58 -23.53 -65.45
CA ARG A 526 -19.14 -22.18 -65.05
C ARG A 526 -19.83 -21.10 -65.91
N PRO A 527 -20.02 -19.90 -65.35
CA PRO A 527 -19.50 -18.72 -66.03
C PRO A 527 -18.58 -17.87 -65.13
N ARG A 528 -17.60 -17.26 -65.80
CA ARG A 528 -16.69 -16.19 -65.33
C ARG A 528 -17.47 -14.88 -65.11
N PHE A 529 -16.92 -13.96 -64.29
CA PHE A 529 -16.77 -12.48 -64.46
C PHE A 529 -16.59 -11.86 -63.05
N ARG A 530 -15.39 -11.33 -62.70
CA ARG A 530 -14.83 -9.96 -62.83
C ARG A 530 -15.34 -8.95 -61.76
N LEU A 531 -14.37 -8.44 -60.98
CA LEU A 531 -14.11 -7.07 -60.45
C LEU A 531 -15.29 -6.32 -59.78
N VAL A 532 -15.10 -5.54 -58.71
CA VAL A 532 -14.46 -4.21 -58.71
C VAL A 532 -14.24 -3.73 -57.26
N HIS A 533 -13.10 -3.09 -57.00
CA HIS A 533 -12.82 -2.19 -55.89
C HIS A 533 -13.64 -0.88 -56.02
N SER A 534 -14.20 -0.36 -54.94
CA SER A 534 -14.58 1.06 -54.88
C SER A 534 -14.33 1.64 -53.49
N GLU A 535 -13.30 2.48 -53.38
CA GLU A 535 -13.24 3.59 -52.44
C GLU A 535 -14.07 4.74 -53.00
N HIS A 536 -14.88 5.41 -52.18
CA HIS A 536 -14.81 6.87 -51.95
C HIS A 536 -15.89 7.36 -50.97
N ALA A 537 -15.40 8.04 -49.92
CA ALA A 537 -15.86 9.27 -49.27
C ALA A 537 -17.37 9.51 -49.00
N ALA A 538 -17.68 9.65 -47.70
CA ALA A 538 -18.04 10.92 -47.07
C ALA A 538 -17.62 10.88 -45.59
#